data_AF-A0A3P8L5Z2-F1
#
_entry.id   AF-A0A3P8L5Z2-F1
#
_cell.length_a   1.000
_cell.length_b   1.000
_cell.length_c   1.000
_cell.angle_alpha   90.00
_cell.angle_beta   90.00
_cell.angle_gamma   90.00
#
_symmetry.space_group_name_H-M   'P 1'
#
loop_
_entity.id
_entity.type
_entity.pdbx_description
1 polymer ?
#
loop_
_entity_poly.entity_id
_entity_poly.type
_entity_poly.pdbx_seq_one_letter_code
_entity_poly.pdbx_strand_id
1 'polypeptide(L)'
;MTHQTLHRPETAPSNRARRTVVAYGLGALATLAGLGLVLSDQLVLGGLDRHLHALYDPVGKYGEAAPLYGYLYGVGVLGLLCWWANLRLIRRHAATARRWGWITLAAAALPVLVPLMLREYGQPVIPLSLAAGYAAAWLCGLVGLVAGRPRPAA
;
A
#
# COMPACT_ATOMS: atom_id res chain seq x y z
N MET A 1 -16.21 23.15 49.10
CA MET A 1 -15.56 23.14 47.78
C MET A 1 -14.85 21.81 47.61
N THR A 2 -15.50 20.85 46.97
CA THR A 2 -14.98 19.49 46.76
C THR A 2 -14.33 19.43 45.37
N HIS A 3 -13.00 19.31 45.35
CA HIS A 3 -12.23 19.07 44.14
C HIS A 3 -12.58 17.68 43.59
N GLN A 4 -13.44 17.63 42.58
CA GLN A 4 -13.71 16.44 41.80
C GLN A 4 -12.51 16.24 40.85
N THR A 5 -11.55 15.42 41.26
CA THR A 5 -10.51 14.90 40.39
C THR A 5 -11.18 13.99 39.36
N LEU A 6 -11.46 14.53 38.18
CA LEU A 6 -11.87 13.76 37.01
C LEU A 6 -10.78 12.73 36.70
N HIS A 7 -10.99 11.49 37.14
CA HIS A 7 -10.20 10.35 36.71
C HIS A 7 -10.28 10.30 35.19
N ARG A 8 -9.19 10.65 34.50
CA ARG A 8 -9.06 10.50 33.06
C ARG A 8 -9.25 9.01 32.78
N PRO A 9 -10.33 8.58 32.10
CA PRO A 9 -10.48 7.17 31.81
C PRO A 9 -9.30 6.78 30.93
N GLU A 10 -8.47 5.83 31.40
CA GLU A 10 -7.59 5.08 30.52
C GLU A 10 -8.51 4.35 29.54
N THR A 11 -8.80 5.00 28.42
CA THR A 11 -9.62 4.42 27.37
C THR A 11 -8.81 3.29 26.76
N ALA A 12 -9.10 2.06 27.19
CA ALA A 12 -8.65 0.86 26.51
C ALA A 12 -8.89 1.04 24.99
N PRO A 13 -7.89 0.75 24.13
CA PRO A 13 -8.02 0.99 22.71
C PRO A 13 -9.25 0.27 22.20
N SER A 14 -10.20 1.04 21.67
CA SER A 14 -11.45 0.49 21.17
C SER A 14 -11.15 -0.63 20.17
N ASN A 15 -11.99 -1.67 20.14
CA ASN A 15 -11.82 -2.82 19.24
C ASN A 15 -11.65 -2.39 17.76
N ARG A 16 -12.12 -1.17 17.41
CA ARG A 16 -11.91 -0.51 16.11
C ARG A 16 -10.48 -0.07 15.87
N ALA A 17 -9.86 0.63 16.82
CA ALA A 17 -8.46 1.05 16.70
C ALA A 17 -7.53 -0.17 16.51
N ARG A 18 -7.82 -1.25 17.24
CA ARG A 18 -7.10 -2.53 17.09
C ARG A 18 -7.25 -3.11 15.69
N ARG A 19 -8.47 -3.13 15.12
CA ARG A 19 -8.72 -3.61 13.75
C ARG A 19 -8.02 -2.77 12.69
N THR A 20 -8.05 -1.44 12.81
CA THR A 20 -7.34 -0.56 11.85
C THR A 20 -5.83 -0.74 11.92
N VAL A 21 -5.26 -0.89 13.12
CA VAL A 21 -3.83 -1.21 13.30
C VAL A 21 -3.48 -2.54 12.66
N VAL A 22 -4.30 -3.58 12.83
CA VAL A 22 -4.08 -4.88 12.17
C VAL A 22 -4.14 -4.75 10.66
N ALA A 23 -5.14 -4.04 10.12
CA ALA A 23 -5.27 -3.84 8.67
C ALA A 23 -4.06 -3.10 8.08
N TYR A 24 -3.56 -2.06 8.76
CA TYR A 24 -2.35 -1.35 8.33
C TYR A 24 -1.09 -2.19 8.49
N GLY A 25 -1.00 -3.01 9.54
CA GLY A 25 0.08 -3.97 9.71
C GLY A 25 0.13 -4.99 8.56
N LEU A 26 -1.03 -5.54 8.18
CA LEU A 26 -1.15 -6.44 7.03
C LEU A 26 -0.79 -5.74 5.72
N GLY A 27 -1.24 -4.49 5.53
CA GLY A 27 -0.86 -3.68 4.36
C GLY A 27 0.65 -3.47 4.26
N ALA A 28 1.32 -3.14 5.37
CA ALA A 28 2.77 -2.98 5.41
C ALA A 28 3.51 -4.30 5.13
N LEU A 29 3.04 -5.42 5.68
CA LEU A 29 3.59 -6.75 5.39
C LEU A 29 3.41 -7.13 3.92
N ALA A 30 2.26 -6.84 3.33
CA ALA A 30 2.03 -7.06 1.89
C ALA A 30 2.95 -6.19 1.02
N THR A 31 3.18 -4.93 1.41
CA THR A 31 4.15 -4.06 0.71
C THR A 31 5.58 -4.61 0.83
N LEU A 32 6.00 -5.07 2.01
CA LEU A 32 7.31 -5.71 2.21
C LEU A 32 7.46 -6.99 1.39
N ALA A 33 6.43 -7.83 1.36
CA ALA A 33 6.41 -9.04 0.55
C ALA A 33 6.50 -8.70 -0.95
N GLY A 34 5.78 -7.68 -1.41
CA GLY A 34 5.88 -7.16 -2.78
C GLY A 34 7.30 -6.68 -3.13
N LEU A 35 7.93 -5.90 -2.25
CA LEU A 35 9.32 -5.48 -2.41
C LEU A 35 10.30 -6.67 -2.45
N GLY A 36 10.08 -7.68 -1.60
CA GLY A 36 10.87 -8.91 -1.59
C GLY A 36 10.72 -9.72 -2.89
N LEU A 37 9.51 -9.76 -3.46
CA LEU A 37 9.26 -10.36 -4.77
C LEU A 37 9.98 -9.60 -5.88
N VAL A 38 9.93 -8.27 -5.88
CA VAL A 38 10.65 -7.43 -6.85
C VAL A 38 12.16 -7.65 -6.75
N LEU A 39 12.70 -7.71 -5.53
CA LEU A 39 14.12 -7.98 -5.30
C LEU A 39 14.53 -9.38 -5.75
N SER A 40 13.71 -10.39 -5.45
CA SER A 40 13.94 -11.77 -5.90
C SER A 40 13.87 -11.87 -7.42
N ASP A 41 12.95 -11.13 -8.05
CA ASP A 41 12.82 -11.07 -9.50
C ASP A 41 14.05 -10.45 -10.15
N GLN A 42 14.55 -9.34 -9.59
CA GLN A 42 15.74 -8.66 -10.11
C GLN A 42 17.02 -9.48 -9.96
N LEU A 43 17.19 -10.21 -8.84
CA LEU A 43 18.44 -10.89 -8.51
C LEU A 43 18.51 -12.34 -8.98
N VAL A 44 17.37 -13.04 -9.06
CA VAL A 44 17.33 -14.49 -9.24
C VAL A 44 16.42 -14.92 -10.38
N LEU A 45 15.19 -14.40 -10.44
CA LEU A 45 14.17 -14.96 -11.34
C LEU A 45 14.19 -14.36 -12.74
N GLY A 46 14.60 -13.11 -12.90
CA GLY A 46 14.60 -12.37 -14.17
C GLY A 46 13.24 -12.38 -14.88
N GLY A 47 12.13 -12.35 -14.12
CA GLY A 47 10.79 -12.46 -14.68
C GLY A 47 10.40 -11.22 -15.48
N LEU A 48 10.66 -10.02 -14.94
CA LEU A 48 10.39 -8.76 -15.64
C LEU A 48 11.21 -8.64 -16.93
N ASP A 49 12.50 -8.98 -16.89
CA ASP A 49 13.38 -8.88 -18.06
C ASP A 49 12.94 -9.81 -19.19
N ARG A 50 12.64 -11.08 -18.86
CA ARG A 50 12.05 -12.03 -19.83
C ARG A 50 10.70 -11.58 -20.36
N HIS A 51 9.87 -10.96 -19.52
CA HIS A 51 8.58 -10.41 -19.92
C HIS A 51 8.74 -9.26 -20.92
N LEU A 52 9.70 -8.36 -20.69
CA LEU A 52 9.99 -7.25 -21.61
C LEU A 52 10.57 -7.76 -22.93
N HIS A 53 11.46 -8.74 -22.91
CA HIS A 53 11.94 -9.40 -24.14
C HIS A 53 10.78 -9.99 -24.96
N ALA A 54 9.90 -10.75 -24.32
CA ALA A 54 8.71 -11.29 -24.98
C ALA A 54 7.80 -10.19 -25.56
N LEU A 55 7.78 -9.00 -24.95
CA LEU A 55 6.95 -7.88 -25.37
C LEU A 55 7.55 -7.07 -26.53
N TYR A 56 8.87 -6.84 -26.51
CA TYR A 56 9.54 -5.90 -27.41
C TYR A 56 10.34 -6.56 -28.53
N ASP A 57 10.85 -7.78 -28.35
CA ASP A 57 11.59 -8.50 -29.39
C ASP A 57 10.77 -8.67 -30.70
N PRO A 58 9.46 -9.00 -30.67
CA PRO A 58 8.65 -9.16 -31.89
C PRO A 58 8.51 -7.89 -32.73
N VAL A 59 8.72 -6.72 -32.13
CA VAL A 59 8.62 -5.42 -32.78
C VAL A 59 9.99 -4.76 -32.99
N GLY A 60 11.07 -5.52 -32.78
CA GLY A 60 12.45 -5.06 -32.98
C GLY A 60 12.87 -3.95 -32.02
N LYS A 61 12.25 -3.87 -30.84
CA LYS A 61 12.59 -2.90 -29.79
C LYS A 61 13.24 -3.62 -28.61
N TYR A 62 13.88 -2.84 -27.74
CA TYR A 62 14.45 -3.32 -26.49
C TYR A 62 13.78 -2.62 -25.32
N GLY A 63 13.33 -3.38 -24.33
CA GLY A 63 12.75 -2.86 -23.09
C GLY A 63 13.75 -2.92 -21.95
N GLU A 64 14.11 -1.76 -21.39
CA GLU A 64 15.01 -1.70 -20.23
C GLU A 64 14.25 -2.00 -18.93
N ALA A 65 14.63 -3.07 -18.23
CA ALA A 65 13.98 -3.47 -16.97
C ALA A 65 14.35 -2.56 -15.78
N ALA A 66 15.56 -1.98 -15.79
CA ALA A 66 16.09 -1.17 -14.69
C ALA A 66 15.18 -0.01 -14.25
N PRO A 67 14.66 0.87 -15.13
CA PRO A 67 13.76 1.94 -14.73
C PRO A 67 12.45 1.43 -14.13
N LEU A 68 11.94 0.28 -14.60
CA LEU A 68 10.73 -0.36 -14.08
C LEU A 68 10.96 -0.92 -12.67
N TYR A 69 12.12 -1.53 -12.40
CA TYR A 69 12.50 -1.91 -11.03
C TYR A 69 12.59 -0.69 -10.11
N GLY A 70 13.23 0.39 -10.56
CA GLY A 70 13.32 1.65 -9.82
C GLY A 70 11.95 2.21 -9.45
N TYR A 71 11.01 2.19 -10.40
CA TYR A 71 9.62 2.56 -10.16
C TYR A 71 8.97 1.68 -9.07
N LEU A 72 9.07 0.36 -9.18
CA LEU A 72 8.47 -0.57 -8.22
C LEU A 72 9.03 -0.37 -6.80
N TYR A 73 10.34 -0.20 -6.66
CA TYR A 73 10.94 0.14 -5.37
C TYR A 73 10.46 1.48 -4.83
N GLY A 74 10.39 2.51 -5.69
CA GLY A 74 9.89 3.83 -5.30
C GLY A 74 8.46 3.76 -4.76
N VAL A 75 7.59 3.03 -5.44
CA VAL A 75 6.21 2.79 -5.01
C VAL A 75 6.16 2.04 -3.67
N GLY A 76 6.95 0.97 -3.52
CA GLY A 76 6.97 0.20 -2.28
C GLY A 76 7.50 1.01 -1.08
N VAL A 77 8.60 1.74 -1.24
CA VAL A 77 9.15 2.62 -0.19
C VAL A 77 8.14 3.70 0.19
N LEU A 78 7.52 4.37 -0.79
CA LEU A 78 6.48 5.36 -0.53
C LEU A 78 5.29 4.74 0.21
N GLY A 79 4.87 3.53 -0.18
CA GLY A 79 3.83 2.78 0.50
C GLY A 79 4.15 2.53 1.98
N LEU A 80 5.37 2.08 2.29
CA LEU A 80 5.82 1.88 3.67
C LEU A 80 5.83 3.16 4.49
N LEU A 81 6.27 4.28 3.90
CA LEU A 81 6.23 5.59 4.55
C LEU A 81 4.80 6.02 4.86
N CYS A 82 3.86 5.80 3.93
CA CYS A 82 2.43 6.05 4.12
C CYS A 82 1.85 5.18 5.24
N TRP A 83 2.17 3.88 5.29
CA TRP A 83 1.74 3.00 6.38
C TRP A 83 2.24 3.50 7.73
N TRP A 84 3.52 3.87 7.80
CA TRP A 84 4.14 4.35 9.01
C TRP A 84 3.54 5.67 9.50
N ALA A 85 3.30 6.62 8.60
CA ALA A 85 2.65 7.89 8.92
C ALA A 85 1.23 7.68 9.47
N ASN A 86 0.42 6.85 8.80
CA ASN A 86 -0.94 6.54 9.24
C ASN A 86 -0.96 5.81 10.60
N LEU A 87 -0.06 4.85 10.80
CA LEU A 87 0.08 4.14 12.08
C LEU A 87 0.46 5.10 13.22
N ARG A 88 1.37 6.04 12.97
CA ARG A 88 1.75 7.08 13.93
C ARG A 88 0.57 7.98 14.30
N LEU A 89 -0.24 8.41 13.32
CA LEU A 89 -1.42 9.24 13.56
C LEU A 89 -2.47 8.52 14.42
N ILE A 90 -2.70 7.23 14.17
CA ILE A 90 -3.62 6.41 14.97
C ILE A 90 -3.09 6.23 16.40
N ARG A 91 -1.80 5.92 16.56
CA ARG A 91 -1.18 5.77 17.89
C ARG A 91 -1.26 7.06 18.71
N ARG A 92 -1.16 8.22 18.06
CA ARG A 92 -1.32 9.54 18.68
C ARG A 92 -2.78 9.95 18.91
N HIS A 93 -3.75 9.10 18.57
CA HIS A 93 -5.19 9.36 18.72
C HIS A 93 -5.63 10.67 18.02
N ALA A 94 -4.98 11.01 16.90
CA ALA A 94 -5.25 12.25 16.20
C ALA A 94 -6.61 12.22 15.51
N ALA A 95 -7.46 13.23 15.76
CA ALA A 95 -8.76 13.37 15.09
C ALA A 95 -8.64 13.44 13.55
N THR A 96 -7.48 13.89 13.05
CA THR A 96 -7.18 14.02 11.62
C THR A 96 -6.70 12.73 10.97
N ALA A 97 -6.45 11.65 11.74
CA ALA A 97 -5.93 10.39 11.22
C ALA A 97 -6.78 9.83 10.07
N ARG A 98 -8.10 10.04 10.12
CA ARG A 98 -9.03 9.57 9.10
C ARG A 98 -8.94 10.35 7.79
N ARG A 99 -8.84 11.68 7.86
CA ARG A 99 -8.71 12.53 6.65
C ARG A 99 -7.40 12.23 5.95
N TRP A 100 -6.30 12.13 6.71
CA TRP A 100 -4.99 11.73 6.17
C TRP A 100 -4.96 10.31 5.63
N GLY A 101 -5.66 9.37 6.26
CA GLY A 101 -5.82 8.01 5.76
C GLY A 101 -6.47 7.96 4.37
N TRP A 102 -7.55 8.71 4.14
CA TRP A 102 -8.17 8.80 2.82
C TRP A 102 -7.27 9.47 1.78
N ILE A 103 -6.57 10.55 2.16
CA ILE A 103 -5.63 11.24 1.26
C ILE A 103 -4.50 10.30 0.84
N THR A 104 -3.91 9.58 1.80
CA THR A 104 -2.83 8.63 1.51
C THR A 104 -3.32 7.43 0.69
N LEU A 105 -4.52 6.91 0.94
CA LEU A 105 -5.11 5.84 0.12
C LEU A 105 -5.39 6.29 -1.32
N ALA A 106 -5.91 7.51 -1.50
CA ALA A 106 -6.18 8.09 -2.81
C ALA A 106 -4.86 8.35 -3.57
N ALA A 107 -3.86 8.91 -2.89
CA ALA A 107 -2.53 9.13 -3.47
C ALA A 107 -1.86 7.80 -3.85
N ALA A 108 -2.03 6.74 -3.05
CA ALA A 108 -1.49 5.41 -3.32
C ALA A 108 -2.25 4.66 -4.43
N ALA A 109 -3.47 5.06 -4.79
CA ALA A 109 -4.21 4.42 -5.87
C ALA A 109 -3.52 4.62 -7.23
N LEU A 110 -3.01 5.82 -7.49
CA LEU A 110 -2.29 6.15 -8.72
C LEU A 110 -1.14 5.17 -9.04
N PRO A 111 -0.11 5.02 -8.19
CA PRO A 111 1.00 4.11 -8.47
C PRO A 111 0.60 2.62 -8.46
N VAL A 112 -0.53 2.24 -7.89
CA VAL A 112 -1.02 0.86 -7.91
C VAL A 112 -1.80 0.56 -9.19
N LEU A 113 -2.56 1.54 -9.69
CA LEU A 113 -3.38 1.39 -10.89
C LEU A 113 -2.57 1.53 -12.18
N VAL A 114 -1.51 2.33 -12.19
CA VAL A 114 -0.65 2.53 -13.37
C VAL A 114 -0.14 1.20 -13.95
N PRO A 115 0.45 0.28 -13.15
CA PRO A 115 0.88 -1.05 -13.65
C PRO A 115 -0.25 -1.90 -14.25
N LEU A 116 -1.49 -1.70 -13.81
CA LEU A 116 -2.65 -2.46 -14.28
C LEU A 116 -3.24 -1.89 -15.59
N MET A 117 -3.07 -0.59 -15.80
CA MET A 117 -3.61 0.14 -16.95
C MET A 117 -2.59 0.30 -18.07
N LEU A 118 -1.30 0.37 -17.75
CA LEU A 118 -0.23 0.56 -18.72
C LEU A 118 -0.05 -0.71 -19.54
N ARG A 119 -0.51 -0.64 -20.80
CA ARG A 119 -0.42 -1.71 -21.76
C ARG A 119 0.32 -1.24 -22.99
N GLU A 120 1.21 -2.07 -23.49
CA GLU A 120 1.86 -1.90 -24.78
C GLU A 120 1.64 -3.17 -25.60
N TYR A 121 1.37 -3.01 -26.90
CA TYR A 121 1.12 -4.15 -27.80
C TYR A 121 0.04 -5.14 -27.32
N GLY A 122 -0.95 -4.64 -26.56
CA GLY A 122 -2.04 -5.44 -26.02
C GLY A 122 -1.71 -6.22 -24.74
N GLN A 123 -0.48 -6.16 -24.25
CA GLN A 123 -0.01 -6.82 -23.03
C GLN A 123 0.37 -5.80 -21.95
N PRO A 124 0.27 -6.14 -20.65
CA PRO A 124 0.70 -5.25 -19.58
C PRO A 124 2.22 -5.07 -19.60
N VAL A 125 2.70 -3.84 -19.42
CA VAL A 125 4.15 -3.57 -19.38
C VAL A 125 4.79 -4.19 -18.14
N ILE A 126 4.10 -4.11 -17.00
CA ILE A 126 4.53 -4.74 -15.74
C ILE A 126 3.75 -6.05 -15.57
N PRO A 127 4.43 -7.18 -15.33
CA PRO A 127 3.75 -8.46 -15.15
C PRO A 127 2.86 -8.42 -13.89
N LEU A 128 1.67 -9.00 -14.02
CA LEU A 128 0.65 -9.01 -12.96
C LEU A 128 1.16 -9.59 -11.63
N SER A 129 2.09 -10.54 -11.68
CA SER A 129 2.72 -11.12 -10.49
C SER A 129 3.42 -10.08 -9.62
N LEU A 130 4.09 -9.09 -10.23
CA LEU A 130 4.76 -8.00 -9.51
C LEU A 130 3.77 -6.93 -9.05
N ALA A 131 2.70 -6.68 -9.81
CA ALA A 131 1.67 -5.70 -9.46
C ALA A 131 0.75 -6.18 -8.31
N ALA A 132 0.53 -7.49 -8.19
CA ALA A 132 -0.43 -8.09 -7.25
C ALA A 132 -0.15 -7.74 -5.79
N GLY A 133 1.13 -7.69 -5.38
CA GLY A 133 1.52 -7.34 -4.01
C GLY A 133 1.10 -5.92 -3.62
N TYR A 134 1.27 -4.96 -4.54
CA TYR A 134 0.86 -3.57 -4.33
C TYR A 134 -0.66 -3.40 -4.31
N ALA A 135 -1.37 -4.13 -5.18
CA ALA A 135 -2.83 -4.16 -5.17
C ALA A 135 -3.39 -4.73 -3.85
N ALA A 136 -2.81 -5.83 -3.36
CA ALA A 136 -3.18 -6.42 -2.07
C ALA A 136 -2.94 -5.44 -0.91
N ALA A 137 -1.79 -4.76 -0.88
CA ALA A 137 -1.50 -3.75 0.13
C ALA A 137 -2.52 -2.59 0.09
N TRP A 138 -2.87 -2.10 -1.10
CA TRP A 138 -3.88 -1.05 -1.26
C TRP A 138 -5.25 -1.48 -0.73
N LEU A 139 -5.68 -2.71 -1.03
CA LEU A 139 -6.93 -3.28 -0.53
C LEU A 139 -6.95 -3.38 1.01
N CYS A 140 -5.83 -3.74 1.64
CA CYS A 140 -5.72 -3.72 3.11
C CYS A 140 -5.97 -2.31 3.69
N GLY A 141 -5.49 -1.27 3.01
CA GLY A 141 -5.73 0.12 3.40
C GLY A 141 -7.18 0.53 3.29
N LEU A 142 -7.82 0.14 2.18
CA LEU A 142 -9.26 0.35 1.96
C LEU A 142 -10.09 -0.32 3.06
N VAL A 143 -9.81 -1.60 3.36
CA VAL A 143 -10.49 -2.35 4.43
C VAL A 143 -10.27 -1.66 5.79
N GLY A 144 -9.05 -1.22 6.09
CA GLY A 144 -8.72 -0.52 7.33
C GLY A 144 -9.51 0.79 7.52
N LEU A 145 -9.74 1.55 6.44
CA LEU A 145 -10.53 2.80 6.46
C LEU A 145 -12.04 2.57 6.49
N VAL A 146 -12.54 1.56 5.76
CA VAL A 146 -13.98 1.24 5.69
C VAL A 146 -14.46 0.60 7.00
N ALA A 147 -13.69 -0.33 7.57
CA ALA A 147 -14.00 -0.97 8.85
C ALA A 147 -13.99 0.02 10.04
N GLY A 148 -13.42 1.21 9.85
CA GLY A 148 -13.45 2.32 10.81
C GLY A 148 -14.72 3.19 10.78
N ARG A 149 -15.77 2.84 10.01
CA ARG A 149 -17.01 3.65 9.95
C ARG A 149 -17.71 3.75 11.32
N PRO A 150 -18.14 4.94 11.76
CA PRO A 150 -19.09 5.06 12.85
C PRO A 150 -20.44 4.49 12.42
N ARG A 151 -21.13 3.84 13.36
CA ARG A 151 -22.57 3.60 13.24
C ARG A 151 -23.23 4.99 13.11
N PRO A 152 -24.18 5.22 12.19
CA PRO A 152 -24.99 6.43 12.27
C PRO A 152 -25.58 6.49 13.68
N ALA A 153 -25.43 7.64 14.34
CA ALA A 153 -26.15 7.90 15.57
C ALA A 153 -27.64 7.81 15.20
N ALA A 154 -28.32 6.82 15.77
CA ALA A 154 -29.77 6.75 15.80
C ALA A 154 -30.25 7.60 16.98
#